data_AF-A0A838PA29-F1
#
_entry.id   AF-A0A838PA29-F1
#
_cell.length_a   1.000
_cell.length_b   1.000
_cell.length_c   1.000
_cell.angle_alpha   90.00
_cell.angle_beta   90.00
_cell.angle_gamma   90.00
#
_symmetry.space_group_name_H-M   'P 1'
#
loop_
_entity.id
_entity.type
_entity.pdbx_description
1 polymer ?
#
loop_
_entity_poly.entity_id
_entity_poly.type
_entity_poly.pdbx_seq_one_letter_code
_entity_poly.pdbx_strand_id
1 'polypeptide(L)'
;MTIINIFNRFQPPARCKLVQLVRQKLAVPGNDAVDVSNQRLAALRQQVEPQLKPVLRASDFQEFDLEVAFQIVAEMAKSFVERA
;
A
#
# COMPACT_ATOMS: atom_id res chain seq x y z
N MET A 1 14.28 -3.75 -25.87
CA MET A 1 14.46 -2.30 -25.61
C MET A 1 13.45 -1.88 -24.55
N THR A 2 13.90 -1.96 -23.29
CA THR A 2 13.53 -1.23 -22.06
C THR A 2 12.08 -0.78 -21.80
N ILE A 3 11.20 -1.69 -21.37
CA ILE A 3 9.96 -1.35 -20.62
C ILE A 3 9.87 -2.09 -19.26
N ILE A 4 10.87 -2.92 -18.89
CA ILE A 4 10.88 -3.69 -17.63
C ILE A 4 11.56 -2.91 -16.46
N ASN A 5 12.02 -1.67 -16.66
CA ASN A 5 12.93 -1.01 -15.70
C ASN A 5 12.37 0.20 -14.94
N ILE A 6 11.08 0.19 -14.60
CA ILE A 6 10.49 1.17 -13.66
C ILE A 6 10.42 0.60 -12.23
N PHE A 7 10.17 -0.70 -12.07
CA PHE A 7 10.11 -1.32 -10.73
C PHE A 7 11.49 -1.51 -10.08
N ASN A 8 12.56 -1.67 -10.87
CA ASN A 8 13.91 -1.93 -10.35
C ASN A 8 14.71 -0.66 -9.96
N ARG A 9 14.06 0.52 -9.98
CA ARG A 9 14.68 1.80 -9.57
C ARG A 9 14.26 2.25 -8.17
N PHE A 10 13.39 1.50 -7.50
CA PHE A 10 13.05 1.70 -6.10
C PHE A 10 13.91 0.78 -5.25
N GLN A 11 15.19 1.11 -5.07
CA GLN A 11 15.87 0.64 -3.87
C GLN A 11 15.03 1.15 -2.68
N PRO A 12 14.49 0.27 -1.81
CA PRO A 12 13.62 0.72 -0.74
C PRO A 12 14.42 1.72 0.09
N PRO A 13 13.96 2.99 0.22
CA PRO A 13 14.59 3.89 1.15
C PRO A 13 14.53 3.25 2.54
N ALA A 14 15.56 3.46 3.36
CA ALA A 14 15.52 3.06 4.77
C ALA A 14 14.15 3.44 5.35
N ARG A 15 13.52 2.55 6.13
CA ARG A 15 12.09 2.60 6.51
C ARG A 15 11.57 4.01 6.86
N CYS A 16 12.36 4.80 7.60
CA CYS A 16 12.03 6.18 7.96
C CYS A 16 11.86 7.13 6.75
N LYS A 17 12.69 7.00 5.72
CA LYS A 17 12.63 7.82 4.49
C LYS A 17 11.43 7.43 3.62
N LEU A 18 11.00 6.15 3.62
CA LEU A 18 9.76 5.75 2.95
C LEU A 18 8.54 6.43 3.60
N VAL A 19 8.43 6.35 4.93
CA VAL A 19 7.33 6.96 5.69
C VAL A 19 7.22 8.47 5.40
N GLN A 20 8.35 9.17 5.36
CA GLN A 20 8.38 10.60 5.03
C GLN A 20 7.86 10.89 3.63
N LEU A 21 8.26 10.10 2.62
CA LEU A 21 7.80 10.27 1.25
C LEU A 21 6.29 10.00 1.11
N VAL A 22 5.79 8.97 1.80
CA VAL A 22 4.35 8.67 1.83
C VAL A 22 3.58 9.83 2.47
N ARG A 23 4.05 10.37 3.61
CA ARG A 23 3.45 11.54 4.25
C ARG A 23 3.40 12.76 3.31
N GLN A 24 4.49 13.03 2.60
CA GLN A 24 4.54 14.11 1.61
C GLN A 24 3.56 13.88 0.45
N LYS A 25 3.42 12.64 -0.03
CA LYS A 25 2.49 12.32 -1.11
C LYS A 25 1.04 12.52 -0.67
N LEU A 26 0.68 12.09 0.54
CA LEU A 26 -0.67 12.24 1.08
C LEU A 26 -1.06 13.71 1.34
N ALA A 27 -0.08 14.58 1.59
CA ALA A 27 -0.31 16.02 1.75
C ALA A 27 -0.65 16.74 0.42
N VAL A 28 -0.50 16.09 -0.73
CA VAL A 28 -0.91 16.66 -2.03
C VAL A 28 -2.44 16.72 -2.09
N PRO A 29 -3.03 17.88 -2.46
CA PRO A 29 -4.49 18.01 -2.61
C PRO A 29 -5.09 16.98 -3.56
N GLY A 30 -6.28 16.48 -3.23
CA GLY A 30 -6.99 15.46 -4.01
C GLY A 30 -6.75 14.01 -3.58
N ASN A 31 -5.90 13.78 -2.57
CA ASN A 31 -5.91 12.50 -1.85
C ASN A 31 -6.93 12.55 -0.71
N ASP A 32 -7.68 11.45 -0.56
CA ASP A 32 -8.51 11.26 0.62
C ASP A 32 -7.66 11.05 1.88
N ALA A 33 -8.28 11.27 3.04
CA ALA A 33 -7.67 10.92 4.30
C ALA A 33 -7.35 9.41 4.35
N VAL A 34 -6.29 9.06 5.07
CA VAL A 34 -5.92 7.66 5.27
C VAL A 34 -7.06 6.93 5.98
N ASP A 35 -7.61 5.90 5.33
CA ASP A 35 -8.67 5.05 5.87
C ASP A 35 -8.12 3.64 6.13
N VAL A 36 -7.94 3.35 7.41
CA VAL A 36 -7.53 2.02 7.93
C VAL A 36 -8.62 1.41 8.81
N SER A 37 -9.88 1.75 8.53
CA SER A 37 -11.05 1.24 9.26
C SER A 37 -11.35 -0.23 8.92
N ASN A 38 -12.08 -0.90 9.83
CA ASN A 38 -12.60 -2.25 9.57
C ASN A 38 -13.56 -2.30 8.38
N GLN A 39 -14.29 -1.21 8.11
CA GLN A 39 -15.16 -1.10 6.94
C GLN A 39 -14.32 -1.11 5.65
N ARG A 40 -13.19 -0.41 5.64
CA ARG A 40 -12.26 -0.45 4.51
C ARG A 40 -11.71 -1.85 4.27
N LEU A 41 -11.29 -2.53 5.33
CA LEU A 41 -10.80 -3.91 5.24
C LEU A 41 -11.88 -4.86 4.70
N ALA A 42 -13.13 -4.74 5.18
CA ALA A 42 -14.24 -5.53 4.68
C ALA A 42 -14.51 -5.30 3.18
N ALA A 43 -14.46 -4.05 2.72
CA ALA A 43 -14.57 -3.73 1.29
C ALA A 43 -13.41 -4.32 0.48
N LEU A 44 -12.17 -4.21 0.97
CA LEU A 44 -10.99 -4.77 0.30
C LEU A 44 -11.07 -6.30 0.16
N ARG A 45 -11.57 -7.01 1.17
CA ARG A 45 -11.79 -8.48 1.09
C ARG A 45 -12.67 -8.87 -0.08
N GLN A 46 -13.71 -8.09 -0.36
CA GLN A 46 -14.61 -8.32 -1.50
C GLN A 46 -13.94 -8.04 -2.86
N GLN A 47 -12.83 -7.29 -2.88
CA GLN A 47 -12.12 -6.89 -4.09
C GLN A 47 -10.97 -7.82 -4.47
N VAL A 48 -10.47 -8.65 -3.54
CA VAL A 48 -9.29 -9.51 -3.77
C VAL A 48 -9.48 -10.41 -5.00
N GLU A 49 -10.52 -11.25 -5.01
CA GLU A 49 -10.77 -12.14 -6.15
C GLU A 49 -11.13 -11.39 -7.44
N PRO A 50 -12.12 -10.46 -7.47
CA PRO A 50 -12.56 -9.87 -8.73
C PRO A 50 -11.63 -8.78 -9.29
N GLN A 51 -10.83 -8.11 -8.46
CA GLN A 51 -10.05 -6.94 -8.88
C GLN A 51 -8.54 -7.14 -8.78
N LEU A 52 -8.05 -7.93 -7.82
CA LEU A 52 -6.61 -8.15 -7.64
C LEU A 52 -6.09 -9.33 -8.46
N LYS A 53 -6.82 -10.44 -8.51
CA LYS A 53 -6.45 -11.63 -9.30
C LYS A 53 -6.16 -11.36 -10.79
N PRO A 54 -6.95 -10.56 -11.54
CA PRO A 54 -6.70 -10.36 -12.97
C PRO A 54 -5.44 -9.52 -13.26
N VAL A 55 -4.91 -8.78 -12.29
CA VAL A 55 -3.75 -7.88 -12.49
C VAL A 55 -2.44 -8.46 -11.96
N LEU A 56 -2.50 -9.56 -11.19
CA LEU A 56 -1.34 -10.24 -10.64
C LEU A 56 -1.03 -11.53 -11.42
N ARG A 57 0.24 -11.94 -11.37
CA ARG A 57 0.60 -13.30 -11.76
C ARG A 57 0.01 -14.28 -10.77
N ALA A 58 -0.29 -15.50 -11.21
CA ALA A 58 -0.90 -16.51 -10.35
C ALA A 58 -0.06 -16.80 -9.08
N SER A 59 1.26 -16.85 -9.21
CA SER A 59 2.18 -17.02 -8.06
C SER A 59 2.05 -15.88 -7.05
N ASP A 60 2.08 -14.64 -7.53
CA ASP A 60 2.06 -13.45 -6.69
C ASP A 60 0.71 -13.30 -5.98
N PHE A 61 -0.38 -13.72 -6.62
CA PHE A 61 -1.71 -13.76 -6.00
C PHE A 61 -1.84 -14.85 -4.94
N GLN A 62 -1.24 -16.03 -5.15
CA GLN A 62 -1.23 -17.11 -4.16
C GLN A 62 -0.45 -16.76 -2.90
N GLU A 63 0.62 -15.96 -3.03
CA GLU A 63 1.43 -15.49 -1.92
C GLU A 63 0.86 -14.23 -1.24
N PHE A 64 -0.12 -13.57 -1.86
CA PHE A 64 -0.68 -12.33 -1.32
C PHE A 64 -1.62 -12.59 -0.14
N ASP A 65 -1.27 -12.02 1.01
CA ASP A 65 -2.10 -12.00 2.22
C ASP A 65 -2.62 -10.58 2.50
N LEU A 66 -3.93 -10.38 2.33
CA LEU A 66 -4.57 -9.09 2.56
C LEU A 66 -4.47 -8.64 4.01
N GLU A 67 -4.58 -9.55 4.98
CA GLU A 67 -4.60 -9.20 6.40
C GLU A 67 -3.22 -8.69 6.83
N VAL A 68 -2.16 -9.39 6.41
CA VAL A 68 -0.78 -8.98 6.66
C VAL A 68 -0.47 -7.65 5.97
N ALA A 69 -0.85 -7.51 4.70
CA ALA A 69 -0.64 -6.27 3.95
C ALA A 69 -1.38 -5.08 4.59
N PHE A 70 -2.63 -5.28 5.00
CA PHE A 70 -3.42 -4.25 5.67
C PHE A 70 -2.82 -3.85 7.01
N GLN A 71 -2.36 -4.82 7.81
CA GLN A 71 -1.71 -4.53 9.09
C GLN A 71 -0.45 -3.68 8.91
N ILE A 72 0.39 -3.98 7.91
CA ILE A 72 1.60 -3.19 7.62
C ILE A 72 1.23 -1.73 7.30
N VAL A 73 0.19 -1.51 6.51
CA VAL A 73 -0.30 -0.16 6.16
C VAL A 73 -0.90 0.53 7.39
N ALA A 74 -1.66 -0.19 8.24
CA ALA A 74 -2.23 0.34 9.47
C ALA A 74 -1.14 0.77 10.46
N GLU A 75 -0.08 -0.01 10.64
CA GLU A 75 1.07 0.38 11.45
C GLU A 75 1.81 1.59 10.87
N MET A 76 1.96 1.66 9.55
CA MET A 76 2.51 2.85 8.90
C MET A 76 1.64 4.09 9.16
N ALA A 77 0.32 3.96 9.09
CA ALA A 77 -0.60 5.07 9.32
C ALA A 77 -0.48 5.66 10.73
N LYS A 78 -0.22 4.84 11.76
CA LYS A 78 0.03 5.32 13.14
C LYS A 78 1.21 6.30 13.21
N SER A 79 2.24 6.10 12.39
CA SER A 79 3.41 6.99 12.34
C SER A 79 3.10 8.39 11.76
N PHE A 80 1.91 8.59 11.20
CA PHE A 80 1.43 9.91 10.77
C PHE A 80 0.76 10.70 11.90
N VAL A 81 0.24 10.03 12.93
CA VAL A 81 -0.54 10.62 14.03
C VAL A 81 0.34 11.07 15.20
N GLU A 82 1.44 10.36 15.49
CA GLU A 82 2.29 10.62 16.68
C GLU A 82 3.10 11.94 16.67
N ARG A 83 2.92 12.80 15.65
CA ARG A 83 3.61 14.10 15.55
C ARG A 83 2.68 15.19 14.99
N ALA A 84 1.51 15.33 15.59
CA ALA A 84 0.67 16.52 15.51
C ALA A 84 0.82 17.32 16.81
#